data_AF-A0AAU3WWP0-F1
#
_entry.id   AF-A0AAU3WWP0-F1
#
_cell.length_a   1.000
_cell.length_b   1.000
_cell.length_c   1.000
_cell.angle_alpha   90.00
_cell.angle_beta   90.00
_cell.angle_gamma   90.00
#
_symmetry.space_group_name_H-M   'P 1'
#
loop_
_entity.id
_entity.type
_entity.pdbx_description
1 polymer ?
#
loop_
_entity_poly.entity_id
_entity_poly.type
_entity_poly.pdbx_seq_one_letter_code
_entity_poly.pdbx_strand_id
1 'polypeptide(L)'
;MNGRKAREARAALRERNEQLLVRIRSAEPVRVRTDGDDEVWESGPATLAVPVVRHEYPTELRDALVSYRAAILTGVCPDCTIEEKVTEAGHLFTRHEAACRADAEQIAALAKRLGVEFNRGI
;
A
#
# COMPACT_ATOMS: atom_id res chain seq x y z
N MET A 1 -32.43 -5.04 22.94
CA MET A 1 -31.31 -5.94 23.31
C MET A 1 -30.22 -6.10 22.22
N ASN A 2 -30.45 -5.69 20.95
CA ASN A 2 -29.47 -5.85 19.85
C ASN A 2 -28.40 -4.74 19.72
N GLY A 3 -28.68 -3.51 20.18
CA GLY A 3 -27.77 -2.37 19.99
C GLY A 3 -26.50 -2.38 20.84
N ARG A 4 -26.45 -3.19 21.91
CA ARG A 4 -25.25 -3.37 22.74
C ARG A 4 -24.27 -4.34 22.09
N LYS A 5 -24.76 -5.52 21.67
CA LYS A 5 -23.97 -6.52 20.95
C LYS A 5 -23.35 -5.97 19.66
N ALA A 6 -24.11 -5.19 18.88
CA ALA A 6 -23.59 -4.55 17.66
C ALA A 6 -22.47 -3.52 17.95
N ARG A 7 -22.57 -2.78 19.07
CA ARG A 7 -21.52 -1.84 19.49
C ARG A 7 -20.27 -2.56 19.97
N GLU A 8 -20.44 -3.61 20.77
CA GLU A 8 -19.34 -4.46 21.25
C GLU A 8 -18.61 -5.14 20.07
N ALA A 9 -19.35 -5.67 19.08
CA ALA A 9 -18.77 -6.25 17.87
C ALA A 9 -17.96 -5.24 17.05
N ARG A 10 -18.46 -4.01 16.87
CA ARG A 10 -17.72 -2.93 16.17
C ARG A 10 -16.47 -2.50 16.93
N ALA A 11 -16.54 -2.43 18.26
CA ALA A 11 -15.38 -2.10 19.09
C ALA A 11 -14.28 -3.17 18.96
N ALA A 12 -14.65 -4.45 19.10
CA ALA A 12 -13.73 -5.57 18.94
C ALA A 12 -13.11 -5.65 17.53
N LEU A 13 -13.89 -5.34 16.48
CA LEU A 13 -13.38 -5.30 15.11
C LEU A 13 -12.36 -4.17 14.90
N ARG A 14 -12.61 -2.98 15.45
CA ARG A 14 -11.65 -1.88 15.39
C ARG A 14 -10.36 -2.22 16.11
N GLU A 15 -10.47 -2.76 17.33
CA GLU A 15 -9.32 -3.20 18.11
C GLU A 15 -8.50 -4.26 17.37
N ARG A 16 -9.17 -5.27 16.79
CA ARG A 16 -8.51 -6.28 15.94
C ARG A 16 -7.77 -5.64 14.77
N ASN A 17 -8.40 -4.70 14.07
CA ASN A 17 -7.82 -4.07 12.88
C ASN A 17 -6.63 -3.16 13.24
N GLU A 18 -6.70 -2.45 14.36
CA GLU A 18 -5.60 -1.66 14.91
C GLU A 18 -4.42 -2.58 15.29
N GLN A 19 -4.68 -3.69 15.97
CA GLN A 19 -3.66 -4.69 16.30
C GLN A 19 -3.00 -5.27 15.05
N LEU A 20 -3.78 -5.57 13.99
CA LEU A 20 -3.24 -6.03 12.72
C LEU A 20 -2.34 -4.98 12.08
N LEU A 21 -2.77 -3.73 12.02
CA LEU A 21 -1.99 -2.64 11.47
C LEU A 21 -0.65 -2.45 12.21
N VAL A 22 -0.68 -2.52 13.55
CA VAL A 22 0.54 -2.45 14.38
C VAL A 22 1.49 -3.61 14.06
N ARG A 23 0.97 -4.83 13.92
CA ARG A 23 1.79 -6.01 13.58
C ARG A 23 2.43 -5.91 12.20
N ILE A 24 1.71 -5.35 11.22
CA ILE A 24 2.23 -5.11 9.87
C ILE A 24 3.36 -4.08 9.93
N ARG A 25 3.13 -2.92 10.57
CA ARG A 25 4.11 -1.83 10.66
C ARG A 25 5.38 -2.17 11.43
N SER A 26 5.28 -3.08 12.39
CA SER A 26 6.41 -3.47 13.24
C SER A 26 7.25 -4.59 12.63
N ALA A 27 6.77 -5.25 11.58
CA ALA A 27 7.47 -6.32 10.91
C ALA A 27 8.42 -5.78 9.85
N GLU A 28 9.56 -6.45 9.69
CA GLU A 28 10.45 -6.18 8.56
C GLU A 28 9.89 -6.86 7.31
N PRO A 29 9.64 -6.12 6.21
CA PRO A 29 9.16 -6.71 4.97
C PRO A 29 10.20 -7.63 4.35
N VAL A 30 9.78 -8.83 3.93
CA VAL A 30 10.64 -9.79 3.24
C VAL A 30 10.07 -10.08 1.86
N ARG A 31 10.92 -9.97 0.82
CA ARG A 31 10.54 -10.35 -0.54
C ARG A 31 10.38 -11.85 -0.63
N VAL A 32 9.21 -12.30 -1.06
CA VAL A 32 8.91 -13.72 -1.24
C VAL A 32 9.15 -14.14 -2.68
N ARG A 33 8.64 -13.35 -3.64
CA ARG A 33 8.74 -13.67 -5.08
C ARG A 33 8.51 -12.44 -5.96
N THR A 34 8.62 -12.66 -7.26
CA THR A 34 8.28 -11.69 -8.30
C THR A 34 7.35 -12.34 -9.30
N ASP A 35 6.21 -11.71 -9.51
CA ASP A 35 5.12 -12.17 -10.37
C ASP A 35 4.97 -11.14 -11.50
N GLY A 36 5.76 -11.29 -12.57
CA GLY A 36 5.72 -10.38 -13.72
C GLY A 36 6.20 -8.97 -13.39
N ASP A 37 5.27 -8.01 -13.39
CA ASP A 37 5.53 -6.58 -13.16
C ASP A 37 5.52 -6.20 -11.68
N ASP A 38 5.14 -7.15 -10.79
CA ASP A 38 5.02 -6.93 -9.36
C ASP A 38 5.99 -7.81 -8.54
N GLU A 39 6.46 -7.27 -7.42
CA GLU A 39 7.11 -8.03 -6.37
C GLU A 39 6.15 -8.26 -5.22
N VAL A 40 6.11 -9.50 -4.75
CA VAL A 40 5.29 -9.91 -3.61
C VAL A 40 6.18 -9.99 -2.37
N TRP A 41 5.75 -9.26 -1.33
CA TRP A 41 6.40 -9.13 -0.05
C TRP A 41 5.48 -9.60 1.06
N GLU A 42 6.06 -10.09 2.15
CA GLU A 42 5.35 -10.39 3.39
C GLU A 42 5.83 -9.43 4.47
N SER A 43 4.88 -8.83 5.19
CA SER A 43 5.15 -8.00 6.37
C SER A 43 4.17 -8.35 7.48
N GLY A 44 4.66 -9.14 8.44
CA GLY A 44 3.82 -9.71 9.50
C GLY A 44 2.70 -10.56 8.89
N PRO A 45 1.41 -10.29 9.20
CA PRO A 45 0.29 -11.03 8.64
C PRO A 45 -0.15 -10.53 7.24
N ALA A 46 0.48 -9.50 6.68
CA ALA A 46 0.08 -8.93 5.39
C ALA A 46 0.96 -9.45 4.24
N THR A 47 0.31 -9.70 3.11
CA THR A 47 0.94 -9.84 1.80
C THR A 47 0.82 -8.51 1.07
N LEU A 48 1.94 -7.97 0.61
CA LEU A 48 2.05 -6.68 -0.06
C LEU A 48 2.53 -6.90 -1.48
N ALA A 49 1.89 -6.26 -2.45
CA ALA A 49 2.34 -6.22 -3.83
C ALA A 49 2.86 -4.82 -4.14
N VAL A 50 4.06 -4.73 -4.72
CA VAL A 50 4.65 -3.46 -5.15
C VAL A 50 5.24 -3.61 -6.55
N PRO A 51 5.16 -2.60 -7.40
CA PRO A 51 5.68 -2.69 -8.75
C PRO A 51 7.20 -2.85 -8.75
N VAL A 52 7.70 -3.60 -9.74
CA VAL A 52 9.12 -3.68 -10.06
C VAL A 52 9.56 -2.34 -10.64
N VAL A 53 10.55 -1.70 -10.03
CA VAL A 53 11.13 -0.45 -10.54
C VAL A 53 12.19 -0.80 -11.59
N ARG A 54 11.85 -0.58 -12.85
CA ARG A 54 12.74 -0.91 -13.97
C ARG A 54 13.65 0.25 -14.35
N HIS A 55 14.89 -0.06 -14.69
CA HIS A 55 15.90 0.96 -15.03
C HIS A 55 15.58 1.74 -16.30
N GLU A 56 14.89 1.14 -17.26
CA GLU A 56 14.48 1.74 -18.52
C GLU A 56 13.36 2.78 -18.38
N TYR A 57 12.63 2.77 -17.25
CA TYR A 57 11.58 3.76 -17.02
C TYR A 57 12.17 5.17 -16.90
N PRO A 58 11.47 6.22 -17.37
CA PRO A 58 11.90 7.60 -17.14
C PRO A 58 12.11 7.89 -15.66
N THR A 59 13.11 8.71 -15.34
CA THR A 59 13.50 9.02 -13.95
C THR A 59 12.31 9.46 -13.10
N GLU A 60 11.45 10.35 -13.63
CA GLU A 60 10.25 10.85 -12.93
C GLU A 60 9.32 9.70 -12.49
N LEU A 61 9.12 8.71 -13.36
CA LEU A 61 8.29 7.54 -13.04
C LEU A 61 8.98 6.62 -12.03
N ARG A 62 10.29 6.38 -12.17
CA ARG A 62 11.04 5.57 -11.21
C ARG A 62 10.98 6.18 -9.80
N ASP A 63 11.16 7.49 -9.68
CA ASP A 63 11.14 8.17 -8.38
C ASP A 63 9.75 8.07 -7.73
N ALA A 64 8.68 8.19 -8.52
CA ALA A 64 7.32 7.99 -8.07
C ALA A 64 7.07 6.55 -7.59
N LEU A 65 7.51 5.54 -8.36
CA LEU A 65 7.38 4.12 -8.00
C LEU A 65 8.21 3.76 -6.76
N VAL A 66 9.42 4.31 -6.62
CA VAL A 66 10.25 4.15 -5.40
C VAL A 66 9.54 4.71 -4.18
N SER A 67 8.91 5.89 -4.32
CA SER A 67 8.19 6.55 -3.22
C SER A 67 6.92 5.79 -2.84
N TYR A 68 6.18 5.27 -3.83
CA TYR A 68 5.03 4.39 -3.61
C TYR A 68 5.43 3.10 -2.91
N ARG A 69 6.48 2.46 -3.41
CA ARG A 69 7.04 1.23 -2.83
C ARG A 69 7.46 1.43 -1.38
N ALA A 70 8.12 2.53 -1.06
CA ALA A 70 8.48 2.88 0.31
C ALA A 70 7.22 2.98 1.19
N ALA A 71 6.17 3.65 0.70
CA ALA A 71 4.91 3.79 1.42
C ALA A 71 4.23 2.45 1.70
N ILE A 72 4.14 1.56 0.70
CA ILE A 72 3.50 0.25 0.87
C ILE A 72 4.30 -0.66 1.82
N LEU A 73 5.63 -0.71 1.67
CA LEU A 73 6.44 -1.64 2.46
C LEU A 73 6.65 -1.16 3.90
N THR A 74 6.74 0.14 4.13
CA THR A 74 7.13 0.69 5.44
C THR A 74 6.03 1.46 6.16
N GLY A 75 4.91 1.73 5.50
CA GLY A 75 3.88 2.63 6.01
C GLY A 75 4.33 4.10 6.07
N VAL A 76 5.40 4.46 5.34
CA VAL A 76 5.95 5.83 5.29
C VAL A 76 6.19 6.25 3.84
N CYS A 77 5.55 7.34 3.42
CA CYS A 77 5.85 7.98 2.15
C CYS A 77 6.88 9.10 2.36
N PRO A 78 7.93 9.20 1.53
CA PRO A 78 8.90 10.30 1.63
C PRO A 78 8.33 11.66 1.21
N ASP A 79 7.20 11.69 0.48
CA ASP A 79 6.68 12.90 -0.16
C ASP A 79 5.39 13.45 0.46
N CYS A 80 4.69 12.69 1.30
CA CYS A 80 3.44 13.14 1.93
C CYS A 80 3.12 12.40 3.22
N THR A 81 2.11 12.87 3.96
CA THR A 81 1.51 12.06 5.03
C THR A 81 0.59 11.01 4.41
N ILE A 82 0.60 9.79 4.96
CA ILE A 82 -0.29 8.73 4.50
C ILE A 82 -1.25 8.29 5.62
N GLU A 83 -2.43 7.85 5.21
CA GLU A 83 -3.38 7.18 6.09
C GLU A 83 -3.37 5.69 5.76
N GLU A 84 -3.25 4.83 6.78
CA GLU A 84 -3.39 3.39 6.59
C GLU A 84 -4.48 2.82 7.47
N LYS A 85 -5.21 1.85 6.92
CA LYS A 85 -6.25 1.13 7.65
C LYS A 85 -6.38 -0.30 7.16
N VAL A 86 -6.76 -1.18 8.08
CA VAL A 86 -7.20 -2.54 7.75
C VAL A 86 -8.73 -2.53 7.71
N THR A 87 -9.30 -3.03 6.61
CA THR A 87 -10.76 -3.17 6.45
C THR A 87 -11.32 -4.34 7.24
N GLU A 88 -12.64 -4.44 7.34
CA GLU A 88 -13.31 -5.59 7.97
C GLU A 88 -12.95 -6.92 7.28
N ALA A 89 -12.70 -6.88 5.96
CA ALA A 89 -12.26 -8.02 5.16
C ALA A 89 -10.78 -8.39 5.36
N GLY A 90 -10.01 -7.58 6.10
CA GLY A 90 -8.58 -7.83 6.34
C GLY A 90 -7.64 -7.21 5.30
N HIS A 91 -8.16 -6.48 4.31
CA HIS A 91 -7.32 -5.77 3.33
C HIS A 91 -6.69 -4.52 3.97
N LEU A 92 -5.39 -4.34 3.77
CA LEU A 92 -4.67 -3.11 4.07
C LEU A 92 -4.91 -2.10 2.95
N PHE A 93 -5.27 -0.88 3.33
CA PHE A 93 -5.32 0.26 2.42
C PHE A 93 -4.32 1.30 2.88
N THR A 94 -3.53 1.80 1.93
CA THR A 94 -2.62 2.93 2.09
C THR A 94 -3.12 4.05 1.20
N ARG A 95 -3.42 5.20 1.79
CA ARG A 95 -3.95 6.37 1.09
C ARG A 95 -2.95 7.52 1.17
N HIS A 96 -2.58 8.03 0.01
CA HIS A 96 -1.78 9.23 -0.13
C HIS A 96 -2.63 10.50 -0.15
N GLU A 97 -1.98 11.65 0.03
CA GLU A 97 -2.56 12.93 -0.33
C GLU A 97 -2.82 13.01 -1.84
N ALA A 98 -3.89 13.70 -2.26
CA ALA A 98 -4.40 13.62 -3.63
C ALA A 98 -3.40 14.05 -4.73
N ALA A 99 -2.44 14.90 -4.40
CA ALA A 99 -1.42 15.40 -5.33
C ALA A 99 -0.06 14.70 -5.15
N CYS A 100 0.04 13.69 -4.30
CA CYS A 100 1.29 12.97 -4.09
C CYS A 100 1.66 12.20 -5.36
N ARG A 101 2.91 12.35 -5.83
CA ARG A 101 3.41 11.58 -6.98
C ARG A 101 3.40 10.07 -6.76
N ALA A 102 3.44 9.64 -5.51
CA ALA A 102 3.37 8.23 -5.12
C ALA A 102 1.93 7.70 -5.09
N ASP A 103 0.92 8.56 -5.21
CA ASP A 103 -0.47 8.10 -5.33
C ASP A 103 -0.65 7.29 -6.62
N ALA A 104 -1.39 6.17 -6.51
CA ALA A 104 -1.54 5.25 -7.63
C ALA A 104 -2.22 5.89 -8.86
N GLU A 105 -3.12 6.87 -8.67
CA GLU A 105 -3.77 7.56 -9.80
C GLU A 105 -2.79 8.51 -10.47
N GLN A 106 -1.97 9.20 -9.67
CA GLN A 106 -0.92 10.09 -10.18
C GLN A 106 0.16 9.30 -10.93
N ILE A 107 0.57 8.13 -10.43
CA ILE A 107 1.50 7.24 -11.13
C ILE A 107 0.92 6.77 -12.47
N ALA A 108 -0.34 6.36 -12.51
CA ALA A 108 -0.98 5.91 -13.74
C ALA A 108 -1.08 7.06 -14.77
N ALA A 109 -1.44 8.26 -14.32
CA ALA A 109 -1.47 9.45 -15.17
C ALA A 109 -0.07 9.83 -15.69
N LEU A 110 0.95 9.73 -14.84
CA LEU A 110 2.34 9.96 -15.17
C LEU A 110 2.86 8.96 -16.21
N ALA A 111 2.66 7.66 -15.97
CA ALA A 111 3.06 6.61 -16.90
C ALA A 111 2.41 6.82 -18.28
N LYS A 112 1.11 7.13 -18.31
CA LYS A 112 0.40 7.45 -19.55
C LYS A 112 0.98 8.67 -20.26
N ARG A 113 1.27 9.76 -19.53
CA ARG A 113 1.89 10.98 -20.10
C ARG A 113 3.26 10.71 -20.70
N LEU A 114 4.01 9.76 -20.12
CA LEU A 114 5.35 9.38 -20.55
C LEU A 114 5.37 8.25 -21.59
N GLY A 115 4.20 7.71 -21.98
CA GLY A 115 4.10 6.61 -22.94
C GLY A 115 4.60 5.26 -22.43
N VAL A 116 4.56 5.04 -21.11
CA VAL A 116 4.95 3.76 -20.48
C VAL A 116 3.69 2.95 -20.18
N GLU A 117 3.66 1.71 -20.66
CA GLU A 117 2.63 0.74 -20.23
C GLU A 117 2.89 0.34 -18.78
N PHE A 118 1.98 0.73 -17.89
CA PHE A 118 2.01 0.40 -16.46
C PHE A 118 0.68 -0.26 -16.09
N ASN A 119 0.70 -1.59 -15.90
CA ASN A 119 -0.46 -2.32 -15.44
C ASN A 119 -0.60 -2.14 -13.93
N ARG A 120 -1.74 -1.60 -13.49
CA ARG A 120 -2.12 -1.62 -12.08
C ARG A 120 -2.44 -3.05 -11.67
N GLY A 121 -1.47 -3.73 -11.04
CA GLY A 121 -1.69 -4.95 -10.26
C GLY A 121 -2.16 -4.67 -8.83
N ILE A 122 -2.88 -3.56 -8.60
CA ILE A 122 -3.28 -3.07 -7.27
C ILE A 122 -4.79 -3.18 -7.09
#